data_AF-A0A3S5J695-F1
#
_entry.id   AF-A0A3S5J695-F1
#
_cell.length_a   1.000
_cell.length_b   1.000
_cell.length_c   1.000
_cell.angle_alpha   90.00
_cell.angle_beta   90.00
_cell.angle_gamma   90.00
#
_symmetry.space_group_name_H-M   'P 1'
#
loop_
_entity.id
_entity.type
_entity.pdbx_description
1 polymer ?
#
loop_
_entity_poly.entity_id
_entity_poly.type
_entity_poly.pdbx_seq_one_letter_code
_entity_poly.pdbx_strand_id
1 'polypeptide(L)'
;MSTKTSMRHAGLATLPIAAIISTGVNADITGAFTYDSIVMADQFGGGQLPVFVQDLYFISNNPDDVVLAAFDLLLEPTAQIDYYQAPLGYGWNPGNLGGIFDTESVRQADSFVTIGGFGSDASTPLQIPGAGGNTQLDSNFGGPDTSFPGTAAGWFNASPPTLAGAVHDTPLGTLGTFVGRFSYVGDPWDSPLYKSRISASWNQGIGTPGDSASFLINWIPSPATLGLFALAGLRNSSRRRI
;
A
#
# COMPACT_ATOMS: atom_id res chain seq x y z
N MET A 1 20.68 54.11 6.32
CA MET A 1 20.88 53.02 7.29
C MET A 1 20.23 51.77 6.73
N SER A 2 21.03 50.77 6.36
CA SER A 2 20.61 49.52 5.76
C SER A 2 20.56 48.45 6.84
N THR A 3 19.39 47.85 7.07
CA THR A 3 19.23 46.68 7.93
C THR A 3 19.07 45.45 7.05
N LYS A 4 20.16 44.66 6.95
CA LYS A 4 20.16 43.31 6.36
C LYS A 4 19.37 42.37 7.26
N THR A 5 18.22 41.89 6.78
CA THR A 5 17.51 40.77 7.39
C THR A 5 18.15 39.47 6.91
N SER A 6 18.86 38.79 7.81
CA SER A 6 19.42 37.45 7.57
C SER A 6 18.30 36.42 7.47
N MET A 7 18.11 35.83 6.28
CA MET A 7 17.31 34.62 6.12
C MET A 7 18.07 33.44 6.72
N ARG A 8 17.61 32.95 7.87
CA ARG A 8 18.01 31.64 8.40
C ARG A 8 17.39 30.57 7.50
N HIS A 9 18.25 29.79 6.87
CA HIS A 9 17.88 28.63 6.07
C HIS A 9 17.20 27.62 7.00
N ALA A 10 15.93 27.30 6.74
CA ALA A 10 15.27 26.16 7.34
C ALA A 10 15.83 24.91 6.66
N GLY A 11 16.67 24.15 7.37
CA GLY A 11 17.22 22.90 6.88
C GLY A 11 16.12 21.89 6.63
N LEU A 12 16.15 21.26 5.45
CA LEU A 12 15.41 20.02 5.19
C LEU A 12 15.81 19.00 6.27
N ALA A 13 14.85 18.56 7.07
CA ALA A 13 15.05 17.40 7.93
C ALA A 13 15.02 16.15 7.04
N THR A 14 16.20 15.65 6.69
CA THR A 14 16.38 14.29 6.15
C THR A 14 16.01 13.30 7.25
N LEU A 15 14.85 12.66 7.13
CA LEU A 15 14.50 11.51 7.96
C LEU A 15 15.39 10.33 7.55
N PRO A 16 16.14 9.70 8.47
CA PRO A 16 16.94 8.55 8.12
C PRO A 16 16.02 7.36 7.84
N ILE A 17 16.01 6.87 6.61
CA ILE A 17 15.51 5.54 6.28
C ILE A 17 16.45 4.56 6.99
N ALA A 18 15.98 3.96 8.08
CA ALA A 18 16.71 2.87 8.73
C ALA A 18 16.60 1.63 7.84
N ALA A 19 17.53 1.51 6.89
CA ALA A 19 17.71 0.28 6.14
C ALA A 19 18.27 -0.79 7.08
N ILE A 20 17.44 -1.76 7.45
CA ILE A 20 17.93 -3.03 8.01
C ILE A 20 18.52 -3.79 6.82
N ILE A 21 19.83 -3.65 6.61
CA ILE A 21 20.57 -4.47 5.65
C ILE A 21 20.89 -5.79 6.36
N SER A 22 20.08 -6.82 6.13
CA SER A 22 20.51 -8.19 6.42
C SER A 22 21.55 -8.57 5.35
N THR A 23 22.79 -8.83 5.76
CA THR A 23 23.88 -9.22 4.87
C THR A 23 23.86 -10.72 4.58
N GLY A 24 22.76 -11.22 4.03
CA GLY A 24 22.67 -12.55 3.45
C GLY A 24 22.50 -12.43 1.93
N VAL A 25 23.42 -12.97 1.14
CA VAL A 25 23.26 -13.12 -0.33
C VAL A 25 22.37 -14.34 -0.60
N ASN A 26 21.16 -14.32 -0.05
CA ASN A 26 20.08 -15.21 -0.40
C ASN A 26 18.92 -14.33 -0.88
N ALA A 27 18.17 -14.81 -1.86
CA ALA A 27 16.85 -14.29 -2.16
C ALA A 27 16.06 -14.12 -0.87
N ASP A 28 15.56 -12.91 -0.65
CA ASP A 28 14.88 -12.62 0.59
C ASP A 28 13.91 -11.48 0.41
N ILE A 29 12.69 -11.72 0.88
CA ILE A 29 11.80 -10.63 1.22
C ILE A 29 12.34 -10.04 2.53
N THR A 30 12.77 -8.80 2.47
CA THR A 30 13.51 -8.14 3.56
C THR A 30 12.63 -7.25 4.43
N GLY A 31 11.38 -7.00 4.03
CA GLY A 31 10.48 -6.14 4.79
C GLY A 31 9.13 -5.90 4.13
N ALA A 32 8.29 -5.12 4.82
CA ALA A 32 7.01 -4.64 4.32
C ALA A 32 6.88 -3.13 4.56
N PHE A 33 6.30 -2.40 3.61
CA PHE A 33 6.02 -0.98 3.76
C PHE A 33 4.72 -0.57 3.08
N THR A 34 4.13 0.53 3.55
CA THR A 34 3.10 1.26 2.81
C THR A 34 3.65 2.51 2.15
N TYR A 35 3.14 2.81 0.95
CA TYR A 35 3.35 4.05 0.24
C TYR A 35 2.02 4.79 0.07
N ASP A 36 1.97 6.03 0.54
CA ASP A 36 0.72 6.77 0.58
C ASP A 36 0.45 7.59 -0.69
N SER A 37 -0.81 7.71 -1.07
CA SER A 37 -1.26 8.70 -2.05
C SER A 37 -2.64 9.25 -1.68
N ILE A 38 -3.08 10.29 -2.39
CA ILE A 38 -4.41 10.88 -2.22
C ILE A 38 -5.10 10.85 -3.57
N VAL A 39 -6.31 10.30 -3.61
CA VAL A 39 -7.14 10.17 -4.80
C VAL A 39 -8.43 10.96 -4.58
N MET A 40 -8.84 11.73 -5.58
CA MET A 40 -10.17 12.35 -5.57
C MET A 40 -11.15 11.37 -6.21
N ALA A 41 -11.89 10.63 -5.38
CA ALA A 41 -12.84 9.64 -5.86
C ALA A 41 -14.18 10.30 -6.23
N ASP A 42 -14.66 10.04 -7.45
CA ASP A 42 -16.00 10.40 -7.91
C ASP A 42 -17.05 9.45 -7.30
N GLN A 43 -18.16 10.02 -6.82
CA GLN A 43 -19.30 9.28 -6.28
C GLN A 43 -20.45 9.10 -7.29
N PHE A 44 -20.17 8.55 -8.49
CA PHE A 44 -21.18 8.20 -9.51
C PHE A 44 -22.31 9.25 -9.71
N GLY A 45 -21.93 10.50 -10.00
CA GLY A 45 -22.86 11.63 -10.17
C GLY A 45 -23.03 12.53 -8.94
N GLY A 46 -22.40 12.16 -7.82
CA GLY A 46 -22.16 13.04 -6.67
C GLY A 46 -20.93 13.95 -6.83
N GLY A 47 -20.49 14.54 -5.72
CA GLY A 47 -19.24 15.29 -5.66
C GLY A 47 -18.01 14.37 -5.59
N GLN A 48 -16.82 14.98 -5.63
CA GLN A 48 -15.56 14.30 -5.37
C GLN A 48 -15.24 14.35 -3.88
N LEU A 49 -14.65 13.26 -3.36
CA LEU A 49 -14.13 13.22 -2.01
C LEU A 49 -12.65 12.79 -1.98
N PRO A 50 -11.85 13.33 -1.07
CA PRO A 50 -10.47 12.89 -0.89
C PRO A 50 -10.44 11.54 -0.19
N VAL A 51 -9.83 10.54 -0.85
CA VAL A 51 -9.54 9.22 -0.32
C VAL A 51 -8.04 9.12 -0.10
N PHE A 52 -7.65 8.72 1.11
CA PHE A 52 -6.27 8.41 1.45
C PHE A 52 -6.00 6.96 1.10
N VAL A 53 -4.91 6.69 0.40
CA VAL A 53 -4.58 5.39 -0.17
C VAL A 53 -3.26 4.94 0.41
N GLN A 54 -3.21 3.74 0.98
CA GLN A 54 -1.97 3.08 1.41
C GLN A 54 -1.72 1.84 0.56
N ASP A 55 -0.74 1.91 -0.33
CA ASP A 55 -0.33 0.76 -1.13
C ASP A 55 0.72 -0.04 -0.36
N LEU A 56 0.42 -1.30 -0.06
CA LEU A 56 1.24 -2.23 0.69
C LEU A 56 2.15 -3.03 -0.25
N TYR A 57 3.44 -3.05 0.08
CA TYR A 57 4.47 -3.75 -0.68
C TYR A 57 5.31 -4.64 0.24
N PHE A 58 5.74 -5.77 -0.30
CA PHE A 58 6.90 -6.51 0.22
C PHE A 58 8.17 -6.05 -0.49
N ILE A 59 9.25 -5.84 0.26
CA ILE A 59 10.56 -5.42 -0.26
C ILE A 59 11.39 -6.66 -0.52
N SER A 60 12.04 -6.73 -1.67
CA SER A 60 12.99 -7.78 -2.00
C SER A 60 14.39 -7.22 -2.22
N ASN A 61 15.40 -8.04 -1.98
CA ASN A 61 16.79 -7.79 -2.37
C ASN A 61 17.20 -8.53 -3.67
N ASN A 62 16.31 -9.29 -4.30
CA ASN A 62 16.60 -10.18 -5.42
C ASN A 62 15.50 -10.14 -6.51
N PRO A 63 15.82 -9.81 -7.77
CA PRO A 63 14.85 -9.76 -8.87
C PRO A 63 14.21 -11.12 -9.21
N ASP A 64 14.77 -12.24 -8.77
CA ASP A 64 14.23 -13.58 -9.00
C ASP A 64 13.13 -13.97 -8.00
N ASP A 65 12.87 -13.14 -6.99
CA ASP A 65 11.86 -13.42 -5.97
C ASP A 65 10.44 -13.34 -6.54
N VAL A 66 9.62 -14.31 -6.15
CA VAL A 66 8.19 -14.36 -6.47
C VAL A 66 7.42 -14.58 -5.19
N VAL A 67 6.68 -13.56 -4.76
CA VAL A 67 5.75 -13.66 -3.63
C VAL A 67 4.60 -14.59 -4.00
N LEU A 68 4.28 -15.52 -3.11
CA LEU A 68 3.23 -16.53 -3.30
C LEU A 68 1.99 -16.22 -2.46
N ALA A 69 2.19 -15.70 -1.25
CA ALA A 69 1.11 -15.33 -0.34
C ALA A 69 1.51 -14.21 0.62
N ALA A 70 0.50 -13.47 1.07
CA ALA A 70 0.56 -12.64 2.25
C ALA A 70 -0.39 -13.25 3.29
N PHE A 71 0.05 -13.46 4.53
CA PHE A 71 -0.73 -14.18 5.53
C PHE A 71 -0.41 -13.70 6.94
N ASP A 72 -1.20 -14.16 7.91
CA ASP A 72 -1.04 -13.78 9.32
C ASP A 72 -1.02 -12.24 9.50
N LEU A 73 -1.91 -11.56 8.76
CA LEU A 73 -2.11 -10.13 8.93
C LEU A 73 -2.75 -9.88 10.30
N LEU A 74 -2.00 -9.19 11.16
CA LEU A 74 -2.44 -8.73 12.45
C LEU A 74 -2.47 -7.20 12.44
N LEU A 75 -3.68 -6.69 12.27
CA LEU A 75 -3.97 -5.26 12.29
C LEU A 75 -3.82 -4.69 13.70
N GLU A 76 -3.10 -3.57 13.80
CA GLU A 76 -3.14 -2.74 15.00
C GLU A 76 -4.59 -2.30 15.28
N PRO A 77 -4.99 -2.05 16.54
CA PRO A 77 -6.36 -1.64 16.86
C PRO A 77 -6.81 -0.38 16.11
N THR A 78 -5.90 0.54 15.82
CA THR A 78 -6.17 1.76 15.04
C THR A 78 -6.36 1.51 13.55
N ALA A 79 -6.00 0.32 13.06
CA ALA A 79 -6.14 -0.10 11.67
C ALA A 79 -7.47 -0.79 11.37
N GLN A 80 -8.24 -1.13 12.42
CA GLN A 80 -9.52 -1.83 12.31
C GLN A 80 -10.63 -0.81 12.02
N ILE A 81 -10.61 -0.27 10.81
CA ILE A 81 -11.51 0.78 10.32
C ILE A 81 -12.31 0.29 9.13
N ASP A 82 -13.37 1.02 8.78
CA ASP A 82 -14.10 0.77 7.53
C ASP A 82 -13.27 1.29 6.35
N TYR A 83 -12.60 0.38 5.65
CA TYR A 83 -11.83 0.74 4.47
C TYR A 83 -12.74 1.10 3.29
N TYR A 84 -12.28 2.06 2.50
CA TYR A 84 -13.02 2.64 1.40
C TYR A 84 -13.21 1.63 0.28
N GLN A 85 -14.45 1.56 -0.18
CA GLN A 85 -14.91 0.94 -1.41
C GLN A 85 -15.74 1.99 -2.12
N ALA A 86 -15.55 2.16 -3.42
CA ALA A 86 -16.42 3.00 -4.23
C ALA A 86 -17.86 2.47 -4.08
N PRO A 87 -18.90 3.31 -4.24
CA PRO A 87 -20.29 2.96 -3.94
C PRO A 87 -20.87 1.73 -4.65
N LEU A 88 -20.15 1.17 -5.64
CA LEU A 88 -20.48 -0.04 -6.39
C LEU A 88 -19.30 -1.04 -6.48
N GLY A 89 -18.20 -0.78 -5.77
CA GLY A 89 -17.04 -1.66 -5.66
C GLY A 89 -17.36 -2.85 -4.77
N TYR A 90 -16.94 -4.05 -5.19
CA TYR A 90 -17.20 -5.29 -4.45
C TYR A 90 -15.91 -5.86 -3.86
N GLY A 91 -15.73 -5.60 -2.57
CA GLY A 91 -14.87 -6.35 -1.67
C GLY A 91 -13.37 -6.33 -1.93
N TRP A 92 -12.68 -7.24 -1.26
CA TRP A 92 -11.22 -7.22 -1.09
C TRP A 92 -10.44 -8.02 -2.14
N ASN A 93 -11.11 -8.76 -3.00
CA ASN A 93 -10.48 -9.38 -4.16
C ASN A 93 -10.63 -8.39 -5.35
N PRO A 94 -9.75 -8.36 -6.37
CA PRO A 94 -9.71 -7.30 -7.38
C PRO A 94 -10.85 -7.38 -8.42
N GLY A 95 -12.08 -7.56 -7.95
CA GLY A 95 -13.34 -7.71 -8.68
C GLY A 95 -13.81 -6.44 -9.38
N ASN A 96 -12.90 -5.67 -9.99
CA ASN A 96 -13.30 -4.69 -11.00
C ASN A 96 -13.97 -5.47 -12.16
N LEU A 97 -15.28 -5.30 -12.28
CA LEU A 97 -16.14 -6.01 -13.23
C LEU A 97 -15.96 -5.56 -14.69
N GLY A 98 -15.21 -4.48 -14.94
CA GLY A 98 -15.05 -3.92 -16.27
C GLY A 98 -16.26 -3.13 -16.77
N GLY A 99 -16.19 -2.69 -18.03
CA GLY A 99 -17.29 -1.99 -18.70
C GLY A 99 -17.68 -0.69 -17.99
N ILE A 100 -18.95 -0.55 -17.64
CA ILE A 100 -19.49 0.66 -16.97
C ILE A 100 -19.04 0.79 -15.50
N PHE A 101 -18.52 -0.29 -14.90
CA PHE A 101 -18.05 -0.30 -13.51
C PHE A 101 -16.56 0.06 -13.40
N ASP A 102 -15.86 0.11 -14.54
CA ASP A 102 -14.46 0.44 -14.62
C ASP A 102 -14.25 1.97 -14.55
N THR A 103 -14.25 2.49 -13.34
CA THR A 103 -14.13 3.92 -13.05
C THR A 103 -12.77 4.26 -12.45
N GLU A 104 -12.36 5.53 -12.51
CA GLU A 104 -11.12 5.97 -11.83
C GLU A 104 -11.18 5.74 -10.33
N SER A 105 -12.34 5.96 -9.70
CA SER A 105 -12.57 5.65 -8.28
C SER A 105 -12.28 4.18 -7.97
N VAL A 106 -12.84 3.25 -8.75
CA VAL A 106 -12.59 1.82 -8.55
C VAL A 106 -11.12 1.47 -8.77
N ARG A 107 -10.50 2.00 -9.84
CA ARG A 107 -9.10 1.69 -10.16
C ARG A 107 -8.10 2.20 -9.12
N GLN A 108 -8.37 3.37 -8.52
CA GLN A 108 -7.39 4.12 -7.74
C GLN A 108 -7.72 4.24 -6.25
N ALA A 109 -9.00 4.27 -5.88
CA ALA A 109 -9.43 4.54 -4.52
C ALA A 109 -9.91 3.30 -3.77
N ASP A 110 -10.39 2.25 -4.42
CA ASP A 110 -10.91 1.05 -3.74
C ASP A 110 -9.81 0.30 -2.99
N SER A 111 -10.19 -0.29 -1.86
CA SER A 111 -9.32 -1.18 -1.10
C SER A 111 -9.41 -2.59 -1.66
N PHE A 112 -8.28 -3.22 -1.92
CA PHE A 112 -8.24 -4.58 -2.44
C PHE A 112 -6.90 -5.22 -2.12
N VAL A 113 -6.86 -6.55 -2.08
CA VAL A 113 -5.62 -7.31 -1.97
C VAL A 113 -5.33 -8.06 -3.27
N THR A 114 -4.04 -8.29 -3.50
CA THR A 114 -3.56 -8.97 -4.70
C THR A 114 -2.19 -9.58 -4.44
N ILE A 115 -1.67 -10.37 -5.39
CA ILE A 115 -0.27 -10.78 -5.39
C ILE A 115 0.32 -10.31 -6.73
N GLY A 116 1.01 -9.16 -6.68
CA GLY A 116 1.64 -8.48 -7.82
C GLY A 116 0.69 -8.07 -8.96
N GLY A 117 -0.61 -7.97 -8.68
CA GLY A 117 -1.61 -7.51 -9.64
C GLY A 117 -1.46 -6.03 -9.97
N PHE A 118 -0.57 -5.73 -10.90
CA PHE A 118 -0.40 -4.42 -11.52
C PHE A 118 -1.20 -4.32 -12.83
N GLY A 119 -1.45 -3.08 -13.26
CA GLY A 119 -1.62 -2.78 -14.69
C GLY A 119 -0.36 -3.14 -15.47
N SER A 120 -0.46 -3.26 -16.79
CA SER A 120 0.57 -3.83 -17.68
C SER A 120 1.95 -3.15 -17.66
N ASP A 121 2.11 -2.01 -17.00
CA ASP A 121 3.35 -1.24 -16.92
C ASP A 121 4.02 -1.25 -15.53
N ALA A 122 3.42 -1.90 -14.53
CA ALA A 122 3.90 -2.01 -13.13
C ALA A 122 4.20 -0.67 -12.40
N SER A 123 3.97 0.47 -13.05
CA SER A 123 4.40 1.78 -12.56
C SER A 123 3.48 2.35 -11.48
N THR A 124 2.19 1.98 -11.51
CA THR A 124 1.17 2.40 -10.56
C THR A 124 0.23 1.22 -10.27
N PRO A 125 -0.02 0.87 -8.99
CA PRO A 125 -1.01 -0.15 -8.68
C PRO A 125 -2.41 0.33 -9.08
N LEU A 126 -3.08 -0.42 -9.94
CA LEU A 126 -4.42 -0.12 -10.42
C LEU A 126 -5.27 -1.39 -10.36
N GLN A 127 -6.47 -1.29 -9.80
CA GLN A 127 -7.45 -2.36 -9.85
C GLN A 127 -8.11 -2.39 -11.24
N ILE A 128 -7.36 -2.72 -12.29
CA ILE A 128 -7.93 -2.85 -13.64
C ILE A 128 -8.78 -4.12 -13.76
N PRO A 129 -9.75 -4.17 -14.70
CA PRO A 129 -10.55 -5.37 -14.90
C PRO A 129 -9.68 -6.61 -15.18
N GLY A 130 -9.86 -7.66 -14.39
CA GLY A 130 -9.10 -8.90 -14.49
C GLY A 130 -7.69 -8.88 -13.86
N ALA A 131 -7.20 -7.73 -13.36
CA ALA A 131 -5.97 -7.73 -12.55
C ALA A 131 -6.16 -8.57 -11.30
N GLY A 132 -5.13 -9.31 -10.90
CA GLY A 132 -5.16 -10.13 -9.70
C GLY A 132 -6.26 -11.19 -9.66
N GLY A 133 -6.86 -11.59 -10.79
CA GLY A 133 -7.88 -12.65 -10.87
C GLY A 133 -7.42 -14.04 -10.40
N ASN A 134 -6.12 -14.20 -10.13
CA ASN A 134 -5.55 -15.38 -9.48
C ASN A 134 -5.40 -15.20 -7.95
N THR A 135 -5.83 -14.08 -7.38
CA THR A 135 -5.80 -13.86 -5.93
C THR A 135 -6.99 -14.56 -5.29
N GLN A 136 -6.72 -15.29 -4.22
CA GLN A 136 -7.72 -15.90 -3.38
C GLN A 136 -7.51 -15.48 -1.94
N LEU A 137 -8.61 -15.14 -1.27
CA LEU A 137 -8.61 -14.80 0.15
C LEU A 137 -8.55 -16.09 0.99
N ASP A 138 -7.76 -16.04 2.06
CA ASP A 138 -7.86 -17.03 3.14
C ASP A 138 -9.21 -16.89 3.86
N SER A 139 -9.69 -18.01 4.38
CA SER A 139 -10.87 -18.10 5.25
C SER A 139 -10.87 -17.10 6.42
N ASN A 140 -9.70 -16.76 6.98
CA ASN A 140 -9.58 -15.81 8.08
C ASN A 140 -9.65 -14.34 7.64
N PHE A 141 -9.55 -14.06 6.34
CA PHE A 141 -9.70 -12.70 5.82
C PHE A 141 -11.10 -12.15 6.09
N GLY A 142 -12.09 -13.02 6.10
CA GLY A 142 -13.50 -12.66 6.08
C GLY A 142 -14.08 -12.76 4.67
N GLY A 143 -15.35 -12.39 4.54
CA GLY A 143 -16.02 -12.33 3.24
C GLY A 143 -15.64 -11.06 2.46
N PRO A 144 -16.00 -10.98 1.17
CA PRO A 144 -15.80 -9.76 0.37
C PRO A 144 -16.49 -8.53 1.01
N ASP A 145 -17.55 -8.73 1.79
CA ASP A 145 -18.30 -7.64 2.43
C ASP A 145 -17.74 -7.22 3.81
N THR A 146 -16.57 -7.71 4.21
CA THR A 146 -15.94 -7.31 5.48
C THR A 146 -15.44 -5.86 5.40
N SER A 147 -15.58 -5.09 6.48
CA SER A 147 -15.08 -3.71 6.54
C SER A 147 -13.55 -3.61 6.62
N PHE A 148 -12.92 -4.62 7.21
CA PHE A 148 -11.46 -4.79 7.28
C PHE A 148 -11.09 -6.28 7.34
N PRO A 149 -9.84 -6.64 7.00
CA PRO A 149 -9.36 -8.01 7.13
C PRO A 149 -9.49 -8.56 8.56
N GLY A 150 -9.96 -9.79 8.69
CA GLY A 150 -10.06 -10.50 9.97
C GLY A 150 -8.72 -10.76 10.66
N THR A 151 -8.77 -11.33 11.87
CA THR A 151 -7.56 -11.70 12.61
C THR A 151 -6.79 -12.79 11.86
N ALA A 152 -5.48 -12.58 11.68
CA ALA A 152 -4.61 -13.48 10.91
C ALA A 152 -5.07 -13.65 9.46
N ALA A 153 -5.67 -12.61 8.89
CA ALA A 153 -6.09 -12.60 7.50
C ALA A 153 -4.94 -12.90 6.53
N GLY A 154 -5.28 -13.48 5.39
CA GLY A 154 -4.32 -13.77 4.34
C GLY A 154 -4.95 -13.82 2.97
N TRP A 155 -4.10 -13.79 1.95
CA TRP A 155 -4.45 -13.97 0.56
C TRP A 155 -3.25 -14.53 -0.19
N PHE A 156 -3.52 -15.27 -1.26
CA PHE A 156 -2.49 -16.01 -1.98
C PHE A 156 -2.78 -16.11 -3.46
N ASN A 157 -1.75 -16.42 -4.22
CA ASN A 157 -1.87 -16.77 -5.63
C ASN A 157 -2.44 -18.19 -5.76
N ALA A 158 -3.69 -18.31 -6.21
CA ALA A 158 -4.43 -19.56 -6.37
C ALA A 158 -4.04 -20.38 -7.61
N SER A 159 -3.24 -19.79 -8.53
CA SER A 159 -2.81 -20.44 -9.77
C SER A 159 -1.28 -20.52 -9.86
N PRO A 160 -0.57 -21.17 -8.91
CA PRO A 160 0.85 -21.46 -9.08
C PRO A 160 1.05 -22.55 -10.16
N PRO A 161 2.15 -22.53 -10.94
CA PRO A 161 3.26 -21.58 -10.89
C PRO A 161 3.07 -20.43 -11.89
N THR A 162 2.55 -19.29 -11.43
CA THR A 162 2.52 -18.04 -12.22
C THR A 162 3.46 -17.02 -11.61
N LEU A 163 4.01 -16.14 -12.44
CA LEU A 163 4.88 -15.04 -12.01
C LEU A 163 4.09 -13.82 -11.52
N ALA A 164 2.86 -14.01 -11.03
CA ALA A 164 1.99 -12.92 -10.63
C ALA A 164 2.63 -12.08 -9.51
N GLY A 165 3.30 -12.71 -8.55
CA GLY A 165 4.00 -12.02 -7.45
C GLY A 165 5.47 -11.73 -7.70
N ALA A 166 5.93 -11.77 -8.96
CA ALA A 166 7.31 -11.40 -9.28
C ALA A 166 7.59 -9.97 -8.80
N VAL A 167 8.83 -9.74 -8.37
CA VAL A 167 9.24 -8.42 -7.90
C VAL A 167 9.45 -7.46 -9.08
N HIS A 168 9.09 -6.20 -8.84
CA HIS A 168 9.22 -5.10 -9.77
C HIS A 168 9.77 -3.86 -9.05
N ASP A 169 10.11 -2.82 -9.81
CA ASP A 169 10.48 -1.53 -9.22
C ASP A 169 9.27 -0.95 -8.47
N THR A 170 9.47 -0.58 -7.21
CA THR A 170 8.48 0.09 -6.38
C THR A 170 8.52 1.60 -6.61
N PRO A 171 7.50 2.36 -6.15
CA PRO A 171 7.53 3.83 -6.20
C PRO A 171 8.72 4.48 -5.50
N LEU A 172 9.43 3.74 -4.63
CA LEU A 172 10.62 4.20 -3.92
C LEU A 172 11.94 3.88 -4.66
N GLY A 173 11.88 3.23 -5.83
CA GLY A 173 13.06 2.76 -6.55
C GLY A 173 13.74 1.56 -5.89
N THR A 174 13.00 0.80 -5.08
CA THR A 174 13.44 -0.50 -4.54
C THR A 174 12.83 -1.64 -5.34
N LEU A 175 13.30 -2.88 -5.16
CA LEU A 175 12.59 -4.06 -5.67
C LEU A 175 11.49 -4.48 -4.68
N GLY A 176 10.35 -4.89 -5.20
CA GLY A 176 9.26 -5.38 -4.36
C GLY A 176 8.01 -5.81 -5.12
N THR A 177 7.07 -6.37 -4.37
CA THR A 177 5.78 -6.86 -4.90
C THR A 177 4.65 -6.11 -4.22
N PHE A 178 3.76 -5.52 -5.02
CA PHE A 178 2.51 -4.93 -4.54
C PHE A 178 1.56 -6.04 -4.11
N VAL A 179 1.04 -5.94 -2.88
CA VAL A 179 0.17 -6.98 -2.32
C VAL A 179 -1.20 -6.49 -1.86
N GLY A 180 -1.43 -5.19 -1.88
CA GLY A 180 -2.78 -4.67 -1.64
C GLY A 180 -2.81 -3.17 -1.44
N ARG A 181 -4.00 -2.61 -1.62
CA ARG A 181 -4.35 -1.23 -1.38
C ARG A 181 -5.32 -1.16 -0.22
N PHE A 182 -5.04 -0.25 0.70
CA PHE A 182 -5.83 -0.01 1.89
C PHE A 182 -6.16 1.46 1.95
N SER A 183 -7.39 1.78 1.53
CA SER A 183 -7.83 3.16 1.33
C SER A 183 -8.87 3.54 2.36
N TYR A 184 -8.92 4.80 2.77
CA TYR A 184 -9.89 5.25 3.76
C TYR A 184 -10.24 6.73 3.57
N VAL A 185 -11.38 7.12 4.15
CA VAL A 185 -11.82 8.51 4.22
C VAL A 185 -11.71 8.94 5.67
N GLY A 186 -10.87 9.92 5.95
CA GLY A 186 -10.57 10.27 7.32
C GLY A 186 -9.50 11.34 7.43
N ASP A 187 -8.68 11.22 8.47
CA ASP A 187 -7.58 12.15 8.69
C ASP A 187 -6.35 11.71 7.87
N PRO A 188 -5.71 12.58 7.05
CA PRO A 188 -4.41 12.28 6.44
C PRO A 188 -3.30 11.86 7.43
N TRP A 189 -3.47 12.15 8.72
CA TRP A 189 -2.53 11.74 9.76
C TRP A 189 -2.70 10.28 10.20
N ASP A 190 -3.78 9.61 9.80
CA ASP A 190 -4.00 8.21 10.11
C ASP A 190 -3.15 7.34 9.16
N SER A 191 -2.31 6.49 9.71
CA SER A 191 -1.62 5.45 8.94
C SER A 191 -2.09 4.11 9.47
N PRO A 192 -3.30 3.66 9.10
CA PRO A 192 -3.94 2.53 9.74
C PRO A 192 -3.02 1.31 9.74
N LEU A 193 -2.31 1.04 8.64
CA LEU A 193 -1.43 -0.14 8.58
C LEU A 193 -0.13 -0.02 9.36
N TYR A 194 0.29 1.17 9.81
CA TYR A 194 1.57 1.33 10.50
C TYR A 194 1.63 0.48 11.76
N LYS A 195 2.75 -0.24 11.95
CA LYS A 195 3.00 -1.21 13.05
C LYS A 195 2.17 -2.49 13.01
N SER A 196 1.18 -2.59 12.11
CA SER A 196 0.53 -3.88 11.86
C SER A 196 1.57 -4.89 11.39
N ARG A 197 1.32 -6.18 11.64
CA ARG A 197 2.22 -7.26 11.25
C ARG A 197 1.62 -8.01 10.08
N ILE A 198 2.47 -8.42 9.14
CA ILE A 198 2.08 -9.29 8.03
C ILE A 198 3.23 -10.24 7.71
N SER A 199 2.89 -11.45 7.33
CA SER A 199 3.86 -12.46 6.89
C SER A 199 3.77 -12.66 5.38
N ALA A 200 4.90 -13.01 4.77
CA ALA A 200 5.00 -13.33 3.35
C ALA A 200 5.51 -14.76 3.20
N SER A 201 5.08 -15.42 2.12
CA SER A 201 5.81 -16.56 1.56
C SER A 201 6.23 -16.25 0.14
N TRP A 202 7.41 -16.70 -0.24
CA TRP A 202 8.00 -16.46 -1.55
C TRP A 202 8.89 -17.62 -1.97
N ASN A 203 9.32 -17.60 -3.23
CA ASN A 203 10.36 -18.48 -3.74
C ASN A 203 11.22 -17.74 -4.78
N GLN A 204 12.29 -18.37 -5.26
CA GLN A 204 13.17 -17.85 -6.31
C GLN A 204 12.68 -18.24 -7.70
N GLY A 205 11.41 -17.96 -8.00
CA GLY A 205 10.77 -18.36 -9.24
C GLY A 205 10.32 -19.82 -9.26
N ILE A 206 9.84 -20.25 -10.43
CA ILE A 206 9.06 -21.48 -10.57
C ILE A 206 9.89 -22.73 -10.18
N GLY A 207 9.35 -23.53 -9.25
CA GLY A 207 9.91 -24.83 -8.87
C GLY A 207 11.03 -24.78 -7.84
N THR A 208 11.35 -23.61 -7.29
CA THR A 208 12.31 -23.46 -6.19
C THR A 208 11.63 -23.66 -4.83
N PRO A 209 12.37 -24.11 -3.79
CA PRO A 209 11.84 -24.18 -2.43
C PRO A 209 11.30 -22.82 -1.98
N GLY A 210 10.21 -22.85 -1.21
CA GLY A 210 9.62 -21.64 -0.66
C GLY A 210 10.19 -21.30 0.71
N ASP A 211 10.30 -20.00 0.97
CA ASP A 211 10.64 -19.43 2.26
C ASP A 211 9.47 -18.58 2.80
N SER A 212 9.53 -18.25 4.09
CA SER A 212 8.53 -17.36 4.70
C SER A 212 9.10 -16.62 5.90
N ALA A 213 8.61 -15.41 6.13
CA ALA A 213 8.96 -14.58 7.28
C ALA A 213 7.84 -13.59 7.61
N SER A 214 7.95 -12.97 8.78
CA SER A 214 6.99 -12.00 9.30
C SER A 214 7.64 -10.63 9.47
N PHE A 215 6.89 -9.58 9.13
CA PHE A 215 7.37 -8.22 9.07
C PHE A 215 6.42 -7.26 9.77
N LEU A 216 6.99 -6.22 10.38
CA LEU A 216 6.22 -5.04 10.75
C LEU A 216 6.06 -4.15 9.52
N ILE A 217 4.85 -3.64 9.32
CA ILE A 217 4.55 -2.71 8.25
C ILE A 217 5.08 -1.33 8.65
N ASN A 218 6.08 -0.87 7.91
CA ASN A 218 6.62 0.48 8.03
C ASN A 218 5.80 1.44 7.19
N TRP A 219 5.65 2.67 7.68
CA TRP A 219 4.95 3.73 6.96
C TRP A 219 5.96 4.66 6.27
N ILE A 220 5.77 4.87 4.97
CA ILE A 220 6.60 5.77 4.17
C ILE A 220 5.69 6.85 3.54
N PRO A 221 5.73 8.10 4.05
CA PRO A 221 4.92 9.16 3.49
C PRO A 221 5.40 9.53 2.09
N SER A 222 4.49 9.70 1.14
CA SER A 222 4.85 10.20 -0.19
C SER A 222 5.18 11.69 -0.16
N PRO A 223 5.88 12.22 -1.19
CA PRO A 223 6.15 13.64 -1.31
C PRO A 223 4.90 14.52 -1.25
N ALA A 224 3.77 14.04 -1.78
CA ALA A 224 2.48 14.75 -1.72
C ALA A 224 1.97 14.85 -0.27
N THR A 225 2.03 13.75 0.48
CA THR A 225 1.68 13.71 1.91
C THR A 225 2.61 14.61 2.73
N LEU A 226 3.92 14.60 2.46
CA LEU A 226 4.88 15.50 3.09
C LEU A 226 4.59 16.99 2.79
N GLY A 227 4.15 17.30 1.56
CA GLY A 227 3.71 18.64 1.18
C GLY A 227 2.50 19.10 2.01
N LEU A 228 1.50 18.25 2.16
CA LEU A 228 0.33 18.53 3.01
C LEU A 228 0.74 18.75 4.47
N PHE A 229 1.70 17.97 4.97
CA PHE A 229 2.26 18.14 6.32
C PHE A 229 2.93 19.49 6.51
N ALA A 230 3.72 19.95 5.53
CA ALA A 230 4.36 21.26 5.57
C ALA A 230 3.32 22.39 5.60
N LEU A 231 2.26 22.30 4.81
CA LEU A 231 1.16 23.27 4.75
C LEU A 231 0.32 23.30 6.03
N ALA A 232 0.03 22.14 6.62
CA ALA A 232 -0.70 22.05 7.89
C ALA A 232 0.10 22.64 9.07
N GLY A 233 1.41 22.40 9.11
CA GLY A 233 2.32 23.00 10.09
C GLY A 233 2.39 24.53 9.97
N LEU A 234 2.40 25.06 8.75
CA LEU A 234 2.34 26.50 8.49
C LEU A 234 1.03 27.13 9.01
N ARG A 235 -0.11 26.46 8.83
CA ARG A 235 -1.43 26.94 9.28
C ARG A 235 -1.56 27.03 10.80
N ASN A 236 -0.88 26.17 11.56
CA ASN A 236 -0.85 26.25 13.03
C ASN A 236 0.13 27.31 13.56
N SER A 237 1.16 27.68 12.78
CA SER A 237 2.10 28.73 13.18
C SER A 237 1.50 30.15 13.12
N SER A 238 0.50 30.38 12.25
CA SER A 238 -0.16 31.70 12.12
C SER A 238 -1.16 31.99 13.23
N ARG A 239 -1.69 30.96 13.91
CA ARG A 239 -2.61 31.12 15.05
C ARG A 239 -1.92 31.43 16.37
N ARG A 240 -0.58 31.34 16.44
CA ARG A 240 0.20 31.57 17.67
C ARG A 240 0.81 32.97 17.79
N ARG A 241 0.31 33.93 16.99
CA ARG A 241 0.61 35.36 17.14
C ARG A 241 -0.68 36.15 17.33
N ILE A 242 -1.25 36.10 18.54
CA ILE A 242 -2.00 37.19 19.16
C ILE A 242 -1.62 37.17 20.65
#